data_AF-A0A7X2N0Y4-F1
#
_entry.id   AF-A0A7X2N0Y4-F1
#
_cell.length_a   1.000
_cell.length_b   1.000
_cell.length_c   1.000
_cell.angle_alpha   90.00
_cell.angle_beta   90.00
_cell.angle_gamma   90.00
#
_symmetry.space_group_name_H-M   'P 1'
#
loop_
_entity.id
_entity.type
_entity.pdbx_description
1 polymer ?
#
loop_
_entity_poly.entity_id
_entity_poly.type
_entity_poly.pdbx_seq_one_letter_code
_entity_poly.pdbx_strand_id
1 'polypeptide(L)' 'MNEKLFNLELTEEETTSLCMGIAIGSGAGIILGAMFNNVGLLFAAGASVGVVGSVMYSYYLRYKKSVK' A
#
# COMPACT_ATOMS: atom_id res chain seq x y z
N MET A 1 18.83 14.15 -14.44
CA MET A 1 18.89 12.82 -13.80
C MET A 1 17.67 12.06 -14.28
N ASN A 2 17.85 10.92 -14.95
CA ASN A 2 16.81 10.24 -15.74
C ASN A 2 15.82 9.54 -14.79
N GLU A 3 14.71 10.19 -14.48
CA GLU A 3 13.63 9.70 -13.61
C GLU A 3 12.71 8.71 -14.34
N LYS A 4 13.28 7.67 -14.97
CA LYS A 4 12.51 6.66 -15.71
C LYS A 4 11.96 5.51 -14.85
N LEU A 5 12.09 5.58 -13.53
CA LEU A 5 11.63 4.51 -12.62
C LEU A 5 10.16 4.65 -12.20
N PHE A 6 9.53 5.82 -12.38
CA PHE A 6 8.12 6.07 -12.01
C PHE A 6 7.16 6.01 -13.21
N ASN A 7 7.51 5.27 -14.28
CA ASN A 7 6.58 4.96 -15.39
C ASN A 7 5.79 3.67 -15.09
N LEU A 8 5.32 3.50 -13.86
CA LEU A 8 4.05 2.82 -13.62
C LEU A 8 3.01 3.93 -13.75
N GLU A 9 2.36 4.06 -14.90
CA GLU A 9 1.18 4.93 -15.10
C GLU A 9 0.02 4.45 -14.22
N LEU A 10 0.19 4.57 -12.90
CA LEU A 10 -0.86 4.54 -11.91
C LEU A 10 -1.48 5.92 -11.92
N THR A 11 -2.80 6.01 -12.03
CA THR A 11 -3.48 7.31 -11.94
C THR A 11 -3.19 7.96 -10.59
N GLU A 12 -3.38 9.27 -10.47
CA GLU A 12 -3.20 9.99 -9.19
C GLU A 12 -4.01 9.35 -8.05
N GLU A 13 -5.18 8.78 -8.37
CA GLU A 13 -6.01 8.01 -7.43
C GLU A 13 -5.35 6.70 -6.98
N GLU A 14 -4.71 5.98 -7.89
CA GLU A 14 -4.05 4.71 -7.59
C GLU A 14 -2.79 4.93 -6.76
N THR A 15 -2.00 5.96 -7.07
CA THR A 15 -0.84 6.37 -6.27
C THR A 15 -1.26 6.85 -4.88
N THR A 16 -2.32 7.64 -4.77
CA THR A 16 -2.88 8.07 -3.47
C THR A 16 -3.35 6.88 -2.65
N SER A 17 -4.05 5.92 -3.26
CA SER A 17 -4.54 4.70 -2.59
C SER A 17 -3.39 3.81 -2.13
N LEU A 18 -2.31 3.69 -2.92
CA LEU A 18 -1.10 2.99 -2.53
C LEU A 18 -0.40 3.68 -1.35
N CYS A 19 -0.20 5.00 -1.43
CA CYS A 19 0.41 5.77 -0.35
C CYS A 19 -0.41 5.70 0.94
N MET A 20 -1.74 5.79 0.88
CA MET A 20 -2.62 5.61 2.03
C MET A 20 -2.49 4.21 2.63
N GLY A 21 -2.48 3.17 1.79
CA GLY A 21 -2.32 1.79 2.27
C GLY A 21 -0.97 1.56 2.95
N ILE A 22 0.10 2.11 2.38
CA ILE A 22 1.43 2.05 3.00
C ILE A 22 1.46 2.82 4.30
N ALA A 23 0.95 4.06 4.35
CA ALA A 23 0.94 4.88 5.55
C ALA A 23 0.14 4.24 6.69
N ILE A 24 -1.05 3.72 6.39
CA ILE A 24 -1.91 3.04 7.37
C ILE A 24 -1.27 1.71 7.79
N GLY A 25 -0.81 0.90 6.84
CA GLY A 25 -0.22 -0.41 7.10
C GLY A 25 1.08 -0.33 7.88
N SER A 26 1.98 0.60 7.53
CA SER A 26 3.21 0.84 8.28
C SER A 26 2.96 1.45 9.65
N GLY A 27 2.05 2.43 9.77
CA GLY A 27 1.69 3.03 11.05
C GLY A 27 1.10 2.01 12.02
N ALA A 28 0.14 1.20 11.56
CA ALA A 28 -0.43 0.11 12.35
C ALA A 28 0.63 -0.96 12.68
N GLY A 29 1.50 -1.31 11.73
CA GLY A 29 2.59 -2.25 11.93
C GLY A 29 3.61 -1.79 12.99
N ILE A 30 3.91 -0.50 13.05
CA ILE A 30 4.79 0.06 14.08
C ILE A 30 4.11 0.02 15.46
N ILE A 31 2.83 0.41 15.56
CA ILE A 31 2.08 0.40 16.82
C ILE A 31 2.00 -1.04 17.38
N LEU A 32 1.61 -2.00 16.54
CA LEU A 32 1.58 -3.40 16.93
C LEU A 32 2.99 -3.92 17.24
N GLY A 33 3.96 -3.58 16.42
CA GLY A 33 5.36 -3.98 16.61
C GLY A 33 5.97 -3.48 17.91
N ALA A 34 5.55 -2.29 18.38
CA ALA A 34 5.95 -1.76 19.68
C ALA A 34 5.38 -2.59 20.85
N MET A 35 4.16 -3.13 20.72
CA MET A 35 3.56 -4.02 21.74
C MET A 35 4.25 -5.39 21.81
N PHE A 36 4.73 -5.91 20.67
CA PHE A 36 5.42 -7.20 20.57
C PHE A 36 6.95 -7.09 20.67
N ASN A 37 7.48 -5.89 20.97
CA ASN A 37 8.92 -5.58 21.03
C ASN A 37 9.69 -5.99 19.77
N ASN A 38 9.02 -5.98 18.61
CA ASN A 38 9.58 -6.38 17.33
C ASN A 38 9.07 -5.48 16.19
N VAL A 39 9.40 -4.19 16.31
CA VAL A 39 8.94 -3.12 15.42
C VAL A 39 9.34 -3.36 13.97
N GLY A 40 10.58 -3.81 13.72
CA GLY A 40 11.08 -4.01 12.36
C GLY A 40 10.29 -5.06 11.58
N LEU A 41 9.98 -6.18 12.23
CA LEU A 41 9.24 -7.28 11.61
C LEU A 41 7.78 -6.88 11.32
N LEU A 42 7.09 -6.27 12.28
CA LEU A 42 5.69 -5.86 12.08
C LEU A 42 5.54 -4.63 11.19
N PHE A 43 6.52 -3.73 11.14
CA PHE A 43 6.57 -2.65 10.14
C PHE A 43 6.67 -3.23 8.73
N ALA A 44 7.61 -4.15 8.49
CA ALA A 44 7.79 -4.76 7.18
C ALA A 44 6.54 -5.55 6.76
N ALA A 45 5.95 -6.32 7.67
CA ALA A 45 4.70 -7.04 7.44
C ALA A 45 3.52 -6.09 7.20
N GLY A 46 3.37 -5.05 8.01
CA GLY A 46 2.30 -4.06 7.86
C GLY A 46 2.39 -3.27 6.56
N ALA A 47 3.59 -2.83 6.18
CA ALA A 47 3.83 -2.13 4.92
C ALA A 47 3.54 -3.03 3.70
N SER A 48 4.00 -4.29 3.73
CA SER A 48 3.75 -5.22 2.61
C SER A 48 2.27 -5.61 2.49
N VAL A 49 1.56 -5.82 3.60
CA VAL A 49 0.09 -6.00 3.58
C VAL A 49 -0.62 -4.73 3.08
N GLY A 50 -0.15 -3.54 3.45
CA GLY A 50 -0.68 -2.27 2.96
C GLY A 50 -0.55 -2.11 1.45
N VAL A 51 0.63 -2.44 0.88
CA VAL A 51 0.85 -2.42 -0.58
C VAL A 51 -0.05 -3.43 -1.28
N VAL A 52 -0.06 -4.69 -0.83
CA VAL A 52 -0.86 -5.75 -1.46
C VAL A 52 -2.35 -5.42 -1.37
N GLY A 53 -2.82 -4.92 -0.22
CA GLY A 53 -4.20 -4.50 -0.01
C GLY A 53 -4.62 -3.37 -0.95
N SER A 54 -3.80 -2.34 -1.09
CA SER A 54 -4.11 -1.22 -1.99
C SER A 54 -4.10 -1.63 -3.46
N VAL A 55 -3.14 -2.45 -3.89
CA VAL A 55 -3.12 -2.99 -5.25
C VAL A 55 -4.39 -3.81 -5.50
N MET A 56 -4.71 -4.73 -4.59
CA MET A 56 -5.88 -5.61 -4.74
C MET A 56 -7.20 -4.83 -4.74
N TYR A 57 -7.29 -3.78 -3.92
CA TYR A 57 -8.45 -2.89 -3.89
C TYR A 57 -8.62 -2.13 -5.21
N SER A 58 -7.53 -1.61 -5.80
CA SER A 58 -7.57 -0.98 -7.13
C SER A 58 -8.00 -1.97 -8.23
N TYR A 59 -7.48 -3.20 -8.22
CA TYR A 59 -7.93 -4.25 -9.15
C TYR A 59 -9.42 -4.57 -8.99
N TYR A 60 -9.89 -4.70 -7.74
CA TYR A 60 -11.30 -4.97 -7.44
C TYR A 60 -12.22 -3.84 -7.92
N LEU A 61 -11.82 -2.59 -7.69
CA LEU A 61 -12.54 -1.40 -8.17
C LEU A 61 -12.62 -1.35 -9.70
N ARG A 62 -11.51 -1.63 -10.40
CA ARG A 62 -11.47 -1.71 -11.87
C ARG A 62 -12.42 -2.80 -12.39
N TYR A 63 -12.41 -3.99 -11.79
CA TYR A 63 -13.30 -5.07 -12.16
C TYR A 63 -14.78 -4.70 -11.97
N LYS A 64 -15.13 -4.12 -10.81
CA LYS A 64 -16.50 -3.70 -10.52
C LYS A 64 -16.98 -2.57 -11.46
N LYS A 65 -16.08 -1.69 -11.91
CA LYS A 65 -16.40 -0.60 -12.83
C LYS A 65 -16.61 -1.07 -14.27
N SER A 66 -16.00 -2.19 -14.69
CA SER A 66 -16.20 -2.79 -16.03
C SER A 66 -17.47 -3.65 -16.15
N VAL A 67 -18.03 -4.11 -15.05
CA VAL A 67 -19.27 -4.93 -15.04
C VAL A 67 -20.55 -4.06 -15.01
N LYS A 68 -20.42 -2.74 -14.83
CA LYS A 68 -21.52 -1.79 -14.76
C LYS A 68 -21.63 -0.97 -16.05
#